data_AF-A0A2A3B1M0-F1
#
_entry.id   AF-A0A2A3B1M0-F1
#
_cell.length_a   1.000
_cell.length_b   1.000
_cell.length_c   1.000
_cell.angle_alpha   90.00
_cell.angle_beta   90.00
_cell.angle_gamma   90.00
#
_symmetry.space_group_name_H-M   'P 1'
#
loop_
_entity.id
_entity.type
_entity.pdbx_description
1 polymer ?
#
loop_
_entity_poly.entity_id
_entity_poly.type
_entity_poly.pdbx_seq_one_letter_code
_entity_poly.pdbx_strand_id
1 'polypeptide(L)'
;MSPEWFFAASKADPSGKLDHGIELIEKYREALSRQHDLIFAAWRAKDFPQALAQLHFFFISLDRMNDGLAIVAEMLGGDVAAFAATRNFEDYKDARNHFEHLDDRLFGAGRYAPEPVTEGSSTRLVHYGLSGKDKQFAWGKKRVDISDEFLAEYLAYVAQSIELTKAALKL
;
A
#
# COMPACT_ATOMS: atom_id res chain seq x y z
N MET A 1 1.40 -8.84 21.79
CA MET A 1 1.33 -10.32 21.81
C MET A 1 1.62 -10.78 20.39
N SER A 2 2.67 -11.55 20.13
CA SER A 2 2.65 -12.43 18.95
C SER A 2 3.60 -13.62 19.09
N PRO A 3 3.29 -14.64 19.91
CA PRO A 3 4.14 -15.82 20.00
C PRO A 3 3.64 -17.01 19.17
N GLU A 4 2.34 -17.27 19.15
CA GLU A 4 1.83 -18.59 18.75
C GLU A 4 1.89 -18.83 17.23
N TRP A 5 1.55 -17.83 16.43
CA TRP A 5 1.53 -18.02 14.98
C TRP A 5 2.89 -17.93 14.30
N PHE A 6 3.83 -17.12 14.81
CA PHE A 6 5.23 -17.16 14.37
C PHE A 6 5.86 -18.50 14.71
N PHE A 7 5.62 -19.02 15.92
CA PHE A 7 6.12 -20.35 16.27
C PHE A 7 5.54 -21.46 15.39
N ALA A 8 4.24 -21.40 15.09
CA ALA A 8 3.60 -22.34 14.18
C ALA A 8 4.14 -22.24 12.75
N ALA A 9 4.39 -21.01 12.28
CA ALA A 9 4.96 -20.75 10.96
C ALA A 9 6.42 -21.26 10.86
N SER A 10 7.28 -20.99 11.84
CA SER A 10 8.65 -21.54 11.89
C SER A 10 8.65 -23.08 11.88
N LYS A 11 7.66 -23.70 12.53
CA LYS A 11 7.51 -25.16 12.55
C LYS A 11 7.03 -25.71 11.19
N ALA A 12 6.14 -24.99 10.52
CA ALA A 12 5.61 -25.36 9.21
C ALA A 12 6.64 -25.15 8.08
N ASP A 13 7.48 -24.12 8.20
CA ASP A 13 8.53 -23.77 7.25
C ASP A 13 9.86 -23.44 7.96
N PRO A 14 10.77 -24.42 8.09
CA PRO A 14 12.09 -24.18 8.68
C PRO A 14 13.00 -23.24 7.89
N SER A 15 12.65 -22.88 6.64
CA SER A 15 13.44 -21.92 5.86
C SER A 15 13.22 -20.46 6.30
N GLY A 16 12.17 -20.21 7.08
CA GLY A 16 11.81 -18.88 7.60
C GLY A 16 11.15 -17.97 6.57
N LYS A 17 10.80 -18.46 5.38
CA LYS A 17 10.09 -17.67 4.37
C LYS A 17 8.67 -17.36 4.83
N LEU A 18 7.97 -18.33 5.42
CA LEU A 18 6.62 -18.12 5.93
C LEU A 18 6.61 -17.10 7.07
N ASP A 19 7.58 -17.19 7.99
CA ASP A 19 7.77 -16.20 9.07
C ASP A 19 8.01 -14.80 8.50
N HIS A 20 8.86 -14.70 7.47
CA HIS A 20 9.12 -13.42 6.82
C HIS A 20 7.87 -12.83 6.16
N GLY A 21 7.08 -13.63 5.45
CA GLY A 21 5.84 -13.16 4.83
C GLY A 21 4.84 -12.64 5.87
N ILE A 22 4.71 -13.37 6.99
CA ILE A 22 3.90 -12.99 8.15
C ILE A 22 4.41 -11.68 8.78
N GLU A 23 5.72 -11.54 8.97
CA GLU A 23 6.34 -10.31 9.52
C GLU A 23 6.01 -9.09 8.64
N LEU A 24 6.11 -9.24 7.32
CA LEU A 24 5.77 -8.17 6.38
C LEU A 24 4.31 -7.72 6.54
N ILE A 25 3.37 -8.66 6.64
CA ILE A 25 1.95 -8.33 6.81
C ILE A 25 1.72 -7.53 8.10
N GLU A 26 2.22 -8.01 9.24
CA GLU A 26 2.00 -7.36 10.55
C GLU A 26 2.64 -5.97 10.61
N LYS A 27 3.91 -5.89 10.23
CA LYS A 27 4.69 -4.65 10.35
C LYS A 27 4.14 -3.54 9.48
N TYR A 28 3.74 -3.87 8.25
CA TYR A 28 3.32 -2.86 7.29
C TYR A 28 1.83 -2.53 7.37
N ARG A 29 1.01 -3.34 8.05
CA ARG A 29 -0.42 -3.03 8.28
C ARG A 29 -0.63 -1.73 9.08
N GLU A 30 0.08 -1.59 10.20
CA GLU A 30 0.02 -0.36 11.01
C GLU A 30 0.61 0.83 10.25
N ALA A 31 1.72 0.59 9.54
CA ALA A 31 2.37 1.63 8.74
C ALA A 31 1.43 2.13 7.64
N LEU A 32 0.74 1.25 6.92
CA LEU A 32 -0.20 1.59 5.85
C LEU A 32 -1.29 2.54 6.35
N SER A 33 -1.94 2.18 7.46
CA SER A 33 -3.01 2.98 8.06
C SER A 33 -2.50 4.36 8.51
N ARG A 34 -1.35 4.39 9.17
CA ARG A 34 -0.71 5.63 9.60
C ARG A 34 -0.37 6.54 8.42
N GLN A 35 0.21 6.00 7.34
CA GLN A 35 0.55 6.82 6.18
C GLN A 35 -0.68 7.34 5.47
N HIS A 36 -1.74 6.54 5.38
CA HIS A 36 -3.02 6.99 4.84
C HIS A 36 -3.54 8.23 5.59
N ASP A 37 -3.57 8.20 6.91
CA ASP A 37 -3.98 9.36 7.72
C ASP A 37 -3.09 10.58 7.47
N LEU A 38 -1.77 10.37 7.38
CA LEU A 38 -0.80 11.44 7.15
C LEU A 38 -0.92 12.06 5.74
N ILE A 39 -1.26 11.28 4.71
CA ILE A 39 -1.56 11.80 3.36
C ILE A 39 -2.67 12.84 3.46
N PHE A 40 -3.81 12.46 4.04
CA PHE A 40 -4.97 13.33 4.06
C PHE A 40 -4.86 14.47 5.07
N ALA A 41 -4.10 14.29 6.15
CA ALA A 41 -3.77 15.37 7.07
C ALA A 41 -2.95 16.46 6.37
N ALA A 42 -1.86 16.07 5.69
CA ALA A 42 -1.03 16.99 4.91
C ALA A 42 -1.82 17.64 3.77
N TRP A 43 -2.67 16.86 3.09
CA TRP A 43 -3.55 17.37 2.03
C TRP A 43 -4.50 18.46 2.54
N ARG A 44 -5.18 18.23 3.67
CA ARG A 44 -6.09 19.22 4.28
C ARG A 44 -5.33 20.48 4.72
N ALA A 45 -4.09 20.33 5.16
CA ALA A 45 -3.20 21.43 5.49
C ALA A 45 -2.64 22.17 4.25
N LYS A 46 -2.94 21.69 3.03
CA LYS A 46 -2.37 22.17 1.76
C LYS A 46 -0.86 21.98 1.65
N ASP A 47 -0.28 21.10 2.46
CA ASP A 47 1.10 20.66 2.36
C ASP A 47 1.20 19.49 1.37
N PHE A 48 1.12 19.83 0.08
CA PHE A 48 1.12 18.84 -0.99
C PHE A 48 2.44 18.06 -1.10
N PRO A 49 3.63 18.67 -0.95
CA PRO A 49 4.89 17.92 -0.89
C PRO A 49 4.89 16.83 0.18
N GLN A 50 4.41 17.16 1.38
CA GLN A 50 4.29 16.17 2.44
C GLN A 50 3.25 15.09 2.11
N ALA A 51 2.08 15.46 1.57
CA ALA A 51 1.05 14.48 1.18
C ALA A 51 1.60 13.42 0.20
N LEU A 52 2.53 13.82 -0.66
CA LEU A 52 3.16 12.93 -1.65
C LEU A 52 4.26 12.05 -1.07
N ALA A 53 5.07 12.60 -0.18
CA ALA A 53 6.03 11.80 0.57
C ALA A 53 5.29 10.69 1.34
N GLN A 54 4.15 11.03 1.96
CA GLN A 54 3.32 10.05 2.66
C GLN A 54 2.65 9.05 1.70
N LEU A 55 2.23 9.49 0.51
CA LEU A 55 1.70 8.60 -0.51
C LEU A 55 2.74 7.60 -1.02
N HIS A 56 4.00 8.02 -1.17
CA HIS A 56 5.09 7.12 -1.49
C HIS A 56 5.27 6.04 -0.41
N PHE A 57 5.28 6.42 0.87
CA PHE A 57 5.39 5.45 1.97
C PHE A 57 4.15 4.57 2.12
N PHE A 58 2.96 5.07 1.77
CA PHE A 58 1.74 4.27 1.67
C PHE A 58 1.88 3.18 0.60
N PHE A 59 2.33 3.53 -0.61
CA PHE A 59 2.55 2.54 -1.67
C PHE A 59 3.65 1.53 -1.32
N ILE A 60 4.73 1.95 -0.65
CA ILE A 60 5.73 1.00 -0.12
C ILE A 60 5.08 0.04 0.86
N SER A 61 4.28 0.54 1.81
CA SER A 61 3.66 -0.30 2.83
C SER A 61 2.70 -1.33 2.20
N LEU A 62 1.90 -0.89 1.23
CA LEU A 62 0.98 -1.74 0.48
C LEU A 62 1.72 -2.80 -0.35
N ASP A 63 2.79 -2.42 -1.04
CA ASP A 63 3.63 -3.35 -1.83
C ASP A 63 4.25 -4.42 -0.92
N ARG A 64 4.79 -4.03 0.24
CA ARG A 64 5.34 -4.98 1.22
C ARG A 64 4.29 -5.89 1.84
N MET A 65 3.08 -5.40 2.09
CA MET A 65 1.98 -6.26 2.53
C MET A 65 1.59 -7.26 1.45
N ASN A 66 1.51 -6.83 0.18
CA ASN A 66 1.21 -7.72 -0.94
C ASN A 66 2.30 -8.77 -1.17
N ASP A 67 3.58 -8.40 -1.05
CA ASP A 67 4.71 -9.35 -1.04
C ASP A 67 4.52 -10.41 0.06
N GLY A 68 4.18 -9.98 1.28
CA GLY A 68 3.93 -10.87 2.40
C GLY A 68 2.76 -11.83 2.15
N LEU A 69 1.63 -11.32 1.65
CA LEU A 69 0.47 -12.14 1.28
C LEU A 69 0.81 -13.16 0.18
N ALA A 70 1.58 -12.76 -0.83
CA ALA A 70 2.01 -13.64 -1.91
C ALA A 70 2.91 -14.77 -1.39
N ILE A 71 3.87 -14.46 -0.51
CA ILE A 71 4.74 -15.45 0.13
C ILE A 71 3.90 -16.45 0.94
N VAL A 72 2.99 -15.95 1.78
CA VAL A 72 2.13 -16.81 2.61
C VAL A 72 1.23 -17.71 1.75
N ALA A 73 0.65 -17.16 0.68
CA ALA A 73 -0.15 -17.90 -0.27
C ALA A 73 0.65 -19.00 -1.01
N GLU A 74 1.86 -18.68 -1.48
CA GLU A 74 2.76 -19.64 -2.13
C GLU A 74 3.12 -20.79 -1.17
N MET A 75 3.45 -20.47 0.08
CA MET A 75 3.93 -21.44 1.06
C MET A 75 2.84 -22.36 1.59
N LEU A 76 1.62 -21.86 1.78
CA LEU A 76 0.51 -22.63 2.37
C LEU A 76 -0.44 -23.25 1.33
N GLY A 77 -0.55 -22.66 0.15
CA GLY A 77 -1.43 -23.16 -0.91
C GLY A 77 -2.91 -23.16 -0.52
N GLY A 78 -3.68 -24.07 -1.12
CA GLY A 78 -5.08 -24.35 -0.77
C GLY A 78 -5.97 -23.11 -0.76
N ASP A 79 -6.80 -22.99 0.29
CA ASP A 79 -7.75 -21.89 0.46
C ASP A 79 -7.06 -20.53 0.60
N VAL A 80 -5.84 -20.49 1.16
CA VAL A 80 -5.05 -19.25 1.28
C VAL A 80 -4.67 -18.72 -0.10
N ALA A 81 -4.13 -19.60 -0.96
CA ALA A 81 -3.76 -19.22 -2.32
C ALA A 81 -4.98 -18.87 -3.19
N ALA A 82 -6.07 -19.63 -3.06
CA ALA A 82 -7.32 -19.34 -3.77
C ALA A 82 -7.89 -17.98 -3.38
N PHE A 83 -7.89 -17.64 -2.10
CA PHE A 83 -8.34 -16.34 -1.61
C PHE A 83 -7.43 -15.20 -2.07
N ALA A 84 -6.11 -15.39 -2.02
CA ALA A 84 -5.15 -14.39 -2.45
C ALA A 84 -5.31 -14.01 -3.94
N ALA A 85 -5.70 -14.98 -4.78
CA ALA A 85 -5.94 -14.77 -6.21
C ALA A 85 -7.23 -13.98 -6.53
N THR A 86 -8.10 -13.70 -5.55
CA THR A 86 -9.36 -12.98 -5.78
C THR A 86 -9.18 -11.49 -6.04
N ARG A 87 -8.00 -10.93 -5.76
CA ARG A 87 -7.68 -9.52 -5.93
C ARG A 87 -6.35 -9.37 -6.66
N ASN A 88 -6.30 -8.41 -7.60
CA ASN A 88 -5.07 -7.99 -8.27
C ASN A 88 -4.70 -6.57 -7.83
N PHE A 89 -3.45 -6.38 -7.40
CA PHE A 89 -2.91 -5.09 -6.96
C PHE A 89 -1.76 -4.58 -7.84
N GLU A 90 -1.57 -5.12 -9.05
CA GLU A 90 -0.51 -4.71 -9.98
C GLU A 90 -0.51 -3.20 -10.27
N ASP A 91 -1.68 -2.57 -10.40
CA ASP A 91 -1.74 -1.12 -10.63
C ASP A 91 -1.17 -0.31 -9.47
N TYR A 92 -1.21 -0.81 -8.24
CA TYR A 92 -0.58 -0.15 -7.08
C TYR A 92 0.94 -0.31 -7.09
N LYS A 93 1.44 -1.44 -7.58
CA LYS A 93 2.88 -1.64 -7.81
C LYS A 93 3.39 -0.72 -8.92
N ASP A 94 2.62 -0.56 -9.99
CA ASP A 94 2.91 0.40 -11.05
C ASP A 94 2.89 1.85 -10.54
N ALA A 95 1.93 2.19 -9.67
CA ALA A 95 1.88 3.49 -9.01
C ALA A 95 3.15 3.74 -8.19
N ARG A 96 3.60 2.75 -7.41
CA ARG A 96 4.87 2.80 -6.65
C ARG A 96 6.07 2.99 -7.56
N ASN A 97 6.19 2.21 -8.63
CA ASN A 97 7.32 2.32 -9.57
C ASN A 97 7.35 3.68 -10.26
N HIS A 98 6.17 4.28 -10.50
CA HIS A 98 6.09 5.64 -11.01
C HIS A 98 6.65 6.70 -10.04
N PHE A 99 6.69 6.39 -8.74
CA PHE A 99 7.29 7.20 -7.68
C PHE A 99 8.82 7.08 -7.56
N GLU A 100 9.50 6.20 -8.30
CA GLU A 100 10.98 6.13 -8.28
C GLU A 100 11.67 7.41 -8.81
N HIS A 101 10.90 8.38 -9.30
CA HIS A 101 11.34 9.75 -9.64
C HIS A 101 10.83 10.80 -8.64
N LEU A 102 10.63 10.45 -7.37
CA LEU A 102 10.06 11.35 -6.36
C LEU A 102 10.86 12.66 -6.24
N ASP A 103 12.19 12.62 -6.24
CA ASP A 103 13.03 13.82 -6.15
C ASP A 103 12.89 14.73 -7.39
N ASP A 104 12.84 14.16 -8.60
CA ASP A 104 12.58 14.92 -9.82
C ASP A 104 11.19 15.57 -9.81
N ARG A 105 10.22 14.95 -9.12
CA ARG A 105 8.84 15.47 -8.98
C ARG A 105 8.69 16.47 -7.84
N LEU A 106 9.48 16.36 -6.78
CA LEU A 106 9.45 17.27 -5.64
C LEU A 106 10.31 18.51 -5.90
N PHE A 107 11.45 18.34 -6.56
CA PHE A 107 12.53 19.35 -6.60
C PHE A 107 13.14 19.57 -8.00
N GLY A 108 12.79 18.75 -9.00
CA GLY A 108 13.46 18.76 -10.30
C GLY A 108 13.10 19.94 -11.20
N ALA A 109 14.03 20.32 -12.07
CA ALA A 109 13.80 21.17 -13.24
C ALA A 109 13.73 20.27 -14.49
N GLY A 110 12.52 19.99 -15.00
CA GLY A 110 12.31 19.11 -16.16
C GLY A 110 10.83 18.78 -16.40
N ARG A 111 10.56 17.82 -17.31
CA ARG A 111 9.18 17.40 -17.70
C ARG A 111 8.30 16.81 -16.58
N TYR A 112 8.85 16.66 -15.38
CA TYR A 112 8.18 16.11 -14.20
C TYR A 112 8.06 17.13 -13.05
N ALA A 113 8.52 18.36 -13.27
CA ALA A 113 8.42 19.44 -12.31
C ALA A 113 6.94 19.81 -12.05
N PRO A 114 6.59 20.29 -10.84
CA PRO A 114 5.21 20.68 -10.52
C PRO A 114 4.75 21.86 -11.37
N GLU A 115 3.63 21.71 -12.07
CA GLU A 115 3.04 22.80 -12.86
C GLU A 115 1.89 23.48 -12.11
N PRO A 116 1.80 24.82 -12.08
CA PRO A 116 0.66 25.50 -11.50
C PRO A 116 -0.60 25.31 -12.37
N VAL A 117 -1.70 24.88 -11.75
CA VAL A 117 -3.04 24.86 -12.35
C VAL A 117 -4.00 25.63 -11.46
N THR A 118 -4.86 26.41 -12.10
CA THR A 118 -5.87 27.21 -11.43
C THR A 118 -7.19 26.45 -11.38
N GLU A 119 -7.69 26.19 -10.17
CA GLU A 119 -9.05 25.69 -9.92
C GLU A 119 -9.86 26.78 -9.21
N GLY A 120 -10.85 27.34 -9.91
CA GLY A 120 -11.59 28.51 -9.42
C GLY A 120 -10.67 29.70 -9.20
N SER A 121 -10.60 30.23 -7.98
CA SER A 121 -9.71 31.33 -7.59
C SER A 121 -8.41 30.87 -6.92
N SER A 122 -8.12 29.57 -6.89
CA SER A 122 -6.94 29.01 -6.21
C SER A 122 -5.97 28.38 -7.21
N THR A 123 -4.73 28.84 -7.21
CA THR A 123 -3.62 28.18 -7.92
C THR A 123 -3.08 27.06 -7.05
N ARG A 124 -3.14 25.81 -7.54
CA ARG A 124 -2.47 24.65 -6.93
C ARG A 124 -1.39 24.15 -7.88
N LEU A 125 -0.31 23.57 -7.35
CA LEU A 125 0.66 22.88 -8.19
C LEU A 125 0.08 21.51 -8.56
N VAL A 126 -0.41 21.35 -9.78
CA VAL A 126 -0.75 20.05 -10.36
C VAL A 126 0.50 19.51 -11.03
N HIS A 127 1.20 18.63 -10.34
CA HIS A 127 1.77 17.49 -11.05
C HIS A 127 2.03 16.30 -10.15
N TYR A 128 0.97 15.71 -9.61
CA TYR A 128 1.16 14.71 -8.57
C TYR A 128 0.18 13.56 -8.55
N GLY A 129 -0.67 13.42 -9.57
CA GLY A 129 -1.66 12.34 -9.67
C GLY A 129 -2.73 12.30 -8.59
N LEU A 130 -2.43 12.85 -7.42
CA LEU A 130 -3.22 12.86 -6.23
C LEU A 130 -4.35 13.87 -6.43
N SER A 131 -5.56 13.37 -6.47
CA SER A 131 -6.79 14.12 -6.40
C SER A 131 -7.43 13.81 -5.05
N GLY A 132 -7.35 14.73 -4.09
CA GLY A 132 -8.04 14.57 -2.81
C GLY A 132 -9.56 14.72 -2.92
N LYS A 133 -10.07 15.34 -4.00
CA LYS A 133 -11.51 15.37 -4.30
C LYS A 133 -12.00 13.98 -4.72
N ASP A 134 -11.26 13.33 -5.61
CA ASP A 134 -11.61 12.02 -6.14
C ASP A 134 -11.01 10.88 -5.30
N LYS A 135 -10.23 11.21 -4.25
CA LYS A 135 -9.45 10.30 -3.40
C LYS A 135 -8.64 9.27 -4.22
N GLN A 136 -8.02 9.73 -5.30
CA GLN A 136 -7.30 8.88 -6.26
C GLN A 136 -5.88 9.38 -6.48
N PHE A 137 -4.99 8.48 -6.90
CA PHE A 137 -3.70 8.82 -7.49
C PHE A 137 -3.65 8.39 -8.96
N ALA A 138 -3.36 9.32 -9.86
CA ALA A 138 -3.37 9.13 -11.31
C ALA A 138 -2.00 9.39 -11.95
N TRP A 139 -1.62 8.57 -12.92
CA TRP A 139 -0.42 8.79 -13.72
C TRP A 139 -0.64 8.34 -15.16
N GLY A 140 -0.33 9.23 -16.11
CA GLY A 140 -0.70 9.02 -17.50
C GLY A 140 -2.20 8.73 -17.64
N LYS A 141 -2.55 7.54 -18.15
CA LYS A 141 -3.95 7.07 -18.27
C LYS A 141 -4.40 6.18 -17.12
N LYS A 142 -3.50 5.81 -16.20
CA LYS A 142 -3.78 4.94 -15.06
C LYS A 142 -4.20 5.74 -13.84
N ARG A 143 -4.94 5.09 -12.95
CA ARG A 143 -5.32 5.63 -11.64
C ARG A 143 -5.53 4.51 -10.64
N VAL A 144 -5.25 4.78 -9.37
CA VAL A 144 -5.59 3.92 -8.23
C VAL A 144 -6.42 4.70 -7.21
N ASP A 145 -7.27 3.97 -6.51
CA ASP A 145 -8.02 4.50 -5.38
C ASP A 145 -7.12 4.52 -4.13
N ILE A 146 -7.20 5.58 -3.35
CA ILE A 146 -6.51 5.70 -2.06
C ILE A 146 -7.47 6.22 -0.97
N SER A 147 -8.77 6.02 -1.17
CA SER A 147 -9.82 6.45 -0.26
C SER A 147 -9.84 5.65 1.04
N ASP A 148 -10.54 6.19 2.04
CA ASP A 148 -10.86 5.48 3.27
C ASP A 148 -11.58 4.15 2.99
N GLU A 149 -12.40 4.10 1.93
CA GLU A 149 -13.15 2.91 1.52
C GLU A 149 -12.22 1.84 0.95
N PHE A 150 -11.29 2.23 0.07
CA PHE A 150 -10.23 1.33 -0.39
C PHE A 150 -9.41 0.78 0.79
N LEU A 151 -8.96 1.65 1.72
CA LEU A 151 -8.19 1.21 2.87
C LEU A 151 -8.98 0.19 3.72
N ALA A 152 -10.25 0.47 3.98
CA ALA A 152 -11.11 -0.42 4.76
C ALA A 152 -11.29 -1.78 4.07
N GLU A 153 -11.58 -1.80 2.77
CA GLU A 153 -11.68 -3.03 1.99
C GLU A 153 -10.38 -3.83 1.98
N TYR A 154 -9.24 -3.15 1.77
CA TYR A 154 -7.93 -3.79 1.75
C TYR A 154 -7.57 -4.40 3.10
N LEU A 155 -7.81 -3.68 4.20
CA LEU A 155 -7.57 -4.19 5.55
C LEU A 155 -8.50 -5.34 5.92
N ALA A 156 -9.74 -5.34 5.42
CA ALA A 156 -10.66 -6.46 5.59
C ALA A 156 -10.20 -7.70 4.80
N TYR A 157 -9.74 -7.50 3.57
CA TYR A 157 -9.12 -8.56 2.76
C TYR A 157 -7.90 -9.16 3.45
N VAL A 158 -6.98 -8.32 3.98
CA VAL A 158 -5.82 -8.77 4.74
C VAL A 158 -6.23 -9.55 5.99
N ALA A 159 -7.22 -9.06 6.74
CA ALA A 159 -7.72 -9.74 7.93
C ALA A 159 -8.27 -11.14 7.59
N GLN A 160 -9.06 -11.27 6.52
CA GLN A 160 -9.56 -12.56 6.05
C GLN A 160 -8.42 -13.50 5.64
N SER A 161 -7.39 -12.98 4.96
CA SER A 161 -6.21 -13.77 4.63
C SER A 161 -5.50 -14.28 5.88
N ILE A 162 -5.35 -13.45 6.91
CA ILE A 162 -4.73 -13.85 8.19
C ILE A 162 -5.53 -14.98 8.85
N GLU A 163 -6.86 -14.90 8.85
CA GLU A 163 -7.70 -15.96 9.44
C GLU A 163 -7.56 -17.29 8.67
N LEU A 164 -7.48 -17.25 7.33
CA LEU A 164 -7.20 -18.44 6.53
C LEU A 164 -5.79 -19.00 6.79
N THR A 165 -4.79 -18.13 6.95
CA THR A 165 -3.43 -18.52 7.33
C THR A 165 -3.40 -19.22 8.69
N LYS A 166 -4.08 -18.67 9.70
CA LYS A 166 -4.19 -19.31 11.02
C LYS A 166 -4.88 -20.66 10.95
N ALA A 167 -5.99 -20.77 10.20
CA ALA A 167 -6.70 -22.02 9.99
C ALA A 167 -5.79 -23.08 9.33
N ALA A 168 -5.00 -22.70 8.32
CA ALA A 168 -4.02 -23.58 7.67
C ALA A 168 -2.90 -24.03 8.64
N LEU A 169 -2.50 -23.16 9.56
CA LEU A 169 -1.55 -23.46 10.64
C LEU A 169 -2.18 -24.18 11.86
N LYS A 170 -3.50 -24.39 11.85
CA LYS A 170 -4.30 -25.00 12.93
C LYS A 170 -4.26 -24.21 14.25
N LEU A 171 -4.40 -22.90 14.13
CA LEU A 171 -4.49 -21.93 15.24
C LEU A 171 -5.89 -21.34 15.36
#